data_AF-Q2NWG8-F1
#
_entry.id   AF-Q2NWG8-F1
#
_cell.length_a   1.000
_cell.length_b   1.000
_cell.length_c   1.000
_cell.angle_alpha   90.00
_cell.angle_beta   90.00
_cell.angle_gamma   90.00
#
_symmetry.space_group_name_H-M   'P 1'
#
loop_
_entity.id
_entity.type
_entity.pdbx_description
1 polymer ?
#
loop_
_entity_poly.entity_id
_entity_poly.type
_entity_poly.pdbx_seq_one_letter_code
_entity_poly.pdbx_strand_id
1 'polypeptide(L)'
;MMTILDALYLLVGIMFAATAIINLRDSLNSKRWKSAGFWGINAIIFIFGRYLPPLANRILVIVMVLLAGLGGLGRSGKPETSLEQREVRASRFGNRLFIPMLLIPLVTMLGTFAFKSLTWNGALLIPAGSSTLAPLAAGHDAGNGAGGRRKPLVWRRSRLSGLGAGGG
;
A
#
# COMPACT_ATOMS: atom_id res chain seq x y z
N MET A 1 19.24 5.55 -23.22
CA MET A 1 17.89 6.00 -23.61
C MET A 1 17.02 6.06 -22.36
N MET A 2 16.12 7.04 -22.28
CA MET A 2 15.16 7.17 -21.18
C MET A 2 14.05 6.13 -21.35
N THR A 3 13.74 5.35 -20.31
CA THR A 3 12.62 4.40 -20.38
C THR A 3 11.28 5.12 -20.20
N ILE A 4 10.18 4.49 -20.59
CA ILE A 4 8.84 5.04 -20.34
C ILE A 4 8.57 5.24 -18.84
N LEU A 5 9.14 4.39 -17.98
CA LEU A 5 9.05 4.51 -16.53
C LEU A 5 9.82 5.73 -16.02
N ASP A 6 11.03 5.98 -16.54
CA ASP A 6 11.78 7.18 -16.19
C ASP A 6 11.01 8.45 -16.58
N ALA A 7 10.40 8.47 -17.77
CA ALA A 7 9.59 9.60 -18.24
C ALA A 7 8.34 9.81 -17.38
N LEU A 8 7.65 8.73 -17.02
CA LEU A 8 6.47 8.78 -16.15
C LEU A 8 6.83 9.28 -14.75
N TYR A 9 7.92 8.78 -14.16
CA TYR A 9 8.38 9.22 -12.85
C TYR A 9 8.78 10.69 -12.84
N LEU A 10 9.47 11.16 -13.88
CA LEU A 10 9.80 12.57 -14.02
C LEU A 10 8.53 13.43 -14.14
N LEU A 11 7.57 13.03 -14.98
CA LEU A 11 6.32 13.76 -15.18
C LEU A 11 5.53 13.87 -13.86
N VAL A 12 5.30 12.75 -13.18
CA VAL A 12 4.57 12.72 -11.90
C VAL A 12 5.32 13.52 -10.82
N GLY A 13 6.64 13.42 -10.79
CA GLY A 13 7.48 14.20 -9.88
C GLY A 13 7.36 15.70 -10.10
N ILE A 14 7.33 16.16 -11.35
CA ILE A 14 7.11 17.58 -11.70
C ILE A 14 5.72 18.04 -11.26
N MET A 15 4.68 17.22 -11.45
CA MET A 15 3.33 17.54 -10.98
C MET A 15 3.30 17.76 -9.47
N PHE A 16 3.93 16.88 -8.69
CA PHE A 16 4.04 17.05 -7.24
C PHE A 16 4.88 18.27 -6.85
N ALA A 17 5.97 18.56 -7.58
CA ALA A 17 6.77 19.75 -7.35
C ALA A 17 5.95 21.03 -7.57
N ALA A 18 5.14 21.09 -8.63
CA ALA A 18 4.23 22.20 -8.88
C ALA A 18 3.20 22.35 -7.75
N THR A 19 2.60 21.25 -7.28
CA THR A 19 1.68 21.26 -6.13
C THR A 19 2.38 21.74 -4.85
N ALA A 20 3.63 21.34 -4.62
CA ALA A 20 4.42 21.81 -3.48
C ALA A 20 4.66 23.32 -3.53
N ILE A 21 5.02 23.85 -4.70
CA ILE A 21 5.21 25.29 -4.93
C ILE A 21 3.91 26.07 -4.70
N ILE A 22 2.79 25.57 -5.23
CA ILE A 22 1.47 26.19 -5.03
C ILE A 22 1.12 26.24 -3.54
N ASN A 23 1.30 25.13 -2.82
CA ASN A 23 1.04 25.08 -1.37
C ASN A 23 1.98 26.00 -0.58
N LEU A 24 3.25 26.12 -0.99
CA LEU A 24 4.21 27.00 -0.33
C LEU A 24 3.86 28.48 -0.51
N ARG A 25 3.36 28.84 -1.69
CA ARG A 25 2.93 30.21 -2.05
C ARG A 25 1.56 30.58 -1.46
N ASP A 26 0.79 29.62 -1.00
CA ASP A 26 -0.51 29.87 -0.37
C ASP A 26 -0.33 30.44 1.05
N SER A 27 -0.28 31.77 1.15
CA SER A 27 -0.13 32.51 2.41
C SER A 27 -1.37 32.52 3.28
N LEU A 28 -2.54 32.16 2.74
CA LEU A 28 -3.80 32.04 3.49
C LEU A 28 -3.88 30.74 4.30
N ASN A 29 -2.90 29.85 4.13
CA ASN A 29 -2.84 28.55 4.73
C ASN A 29 -1.87 28.50 5.92
N SER A 30 -2.39 28.42 7.15
CA SER A 30 -1.56 28.24 8.35
C SER A 30 -0.76 26.93 8.36
N LYS A 31 -1.15 25.97 7.51
CA LYS A 31 -0.54 24.64 7.36
C LYS A 31 0.31 24.50 6.08
N ARG A 32 0.58 25.60 5.36
CA ARG A 32 1.30 25.61 4.07
C ARG A 32 2.61 24.82 4.07
N TRP A 33 3.39 24.92 5.14
CA TRP A 33 4.70 24.25 5.25
C TRP A 33 4.57 22.73 5.33
N LYS A 34 3.55 22.22 6.05
CA LYS A 34 3.30 20.78 6.16
C LYS A 34 2.80 20.21 4.82
N SER A 35 1.89 20.92 4.16
CA SER A 35 1.40 20.53 2.83
C SER A 35 2.51 20.59 1.77
N ALA A 36 3.28 21.68 1.72
CA ALA A 36 4.40 21.80 0.80
C ALA A 36 5.49 20.75 1.07
N GLY A 37 5.80 20.45 2.34
CA GLY A 37 6.73 19.40 2.71
C GLY A 37 6.27 18.01 2.25
N PHE A 38 4.99 17.67 2.44
CA PHE A 38 4.42 16.41 1.96
C PHE A 38 4.53 16.27 0.45
N TRP A 39 4.05 17.28 -0.32
CA TRP A 39 4.10 17.24 -1.78
C TRP A 39 5.54 17.30 -2.30
N GLY A 40 6.42 18.04 -1.61
CA GLY A 40 7.85 18.14 -1.96
C GLY A 40 8.60 16.83 -1.76
N ILE A 41 8.35 16.11 -0.66
CA ILE A 41 8.94 14.78 -0.44
C ILE A 41 8.50 13.80 -1.53
N ASN A 42 7.22 13.81 -1.92
CA ASN A 42 6.73 13.00 -3.03
C ASN A 42 7.47 13.34 -4.34
N ALA A 43 7.63 14.63 -4.66
CA ALA A 43 8.37 15.06 -5.84
C ALA A 43 9.82 14.55 -5.83
N ILE A 44 10.51 14.61 -4.68
CA ILE A 44 11.88 14.12 -4.52
C ILE A 44 11.95 12.61 -4.76
N ILE A 45 11.04 11.83 -4.17
CA ILE A 45 11.01 10.37 -4.34
C ILE A 45 10.80 10.00 -5.81
N PHE A 46 9.90 10.69 -6.51
CA PHE A 46 9.61 10.38 -7.92
C PHE A 46 10.74 10.82 -8.87
N ILE A 47 11.31 12.00 -8.71
CA ILE A 47 12.38 12.50 -9.60
C ILE A 47 13.71 11.81 -9.32
N PHE A 48 14.06 11.67 -8.03
CA PHE A 48 15.38 11.21 -7.60
C PHE A 48 15.38 9.79 -7.02
N GLY A 49 14.25 9.08 -7.03
CA GLY A 49 14.11 7.76 -6.42
C GLY A 49 15.19 6.76 -6.83
N ARG A 50 15.58 6.78 -8.11
CA ARG A 50 16.64 5.90 -8.65
C ARG A 50 18.06 6.24 -8.17
N TYR A 51 18.28 7.46 -7.68
CA TYR A 51 19.57 7.95 -7.21
C TYR A 51 19.66 7.96 -5.67
N LEU A 52 18.54 7.77 -4.98
CA LEU A 52 18.49 7.78 -3.52
C LEU A 52 19.01 6.44 -2.95
N PRO A 53 19.88 6.47 -1.93
CA PRO A 53 20.22 5.28 -1.17
C PRO A 53 18.96 4.62 -0.59
N PRO A 54 18.91 3.27 -0.46
CA PRO A 54 17.73 2.58 0.05
C PRO A 54 17.26 3.07 1.43
N LEU A 55 18.20 3.44 2.31
CA LEU A 55 17.90 3.99 3.63
C LEU A 55 17.22 5.36 3.54
N ALA A 56 17.74 6.26 2.70
CA ALA A 56 17.20 7.61 2.53
C ALA A 56 15.75 7.56 2.01
N ASN A 57 15.49 6.71 1.00
CA ASN A 57 14.15 6.56 0.44
C ASN A 57 13.14 6.07 1.51
N ARG A 58 13.52 5.09 2.34
CA ARG A 58 12.67 4.59 3.44
C ARG A 58 12.37 5.68 4.48
N ILE A 59 13.38 6.46 4.86
CA ILE A 59 13.22 7.56 5.81
C ILE A 59 12.29 8.64 5.25
N LEU A 60 12.48 9.04 3.98
CA LEU A 60 11.61 9.99 3.29
C LEU A 60 10.14 9.55 3.33
N VAL A 61 9.86 8.28 3.04
CA VAL A 61 8.50 7.72 3.11
C VAL A 61 7.94 7.74 4.53
N ILE A 62 8.74 7.39 5.55
CA ILE A 62 8.29 7.45 6.96
C ILE A 62 7.95 8.88 7.36
N VAL A 63 8.83 9.85 7.05
CA VAL A 63 8.59 11.27 7.33
C VAL A 63 7.33 11.75 6.62
N MET A 64 7.11 11.35 5.36
CA MET A 64 5.91 11.67 4.60
C MET A 64 4.63 11.15 5.29
N VAL A 65 4.64 9.89 5.74
CA VAL A 65 3.49 9.29 6.44
C VAL A 65 3.24 9.99 7.76
N LEU A 66 4.27 10.37 8.51
CA LEU A 66 4.10 11.15 9.74
C LEU A 66 3.49 12.53 9.45
N LEU A 67 3.97 13.23 8.42
CA LEU A 67 3.39 14.52 8.00
C LEU A 67 1.91 14.39 7.62
N ALA A 68 1.55 13.28 6.97
CA ALA A 68 0.17 13.00 6.59
C ALA A 68 -0.71 12.61 7.81
N GLY A 69 -0.20 11.74 8.67
CA GLY A 69 -0.91 11.22 9.85
C GLY A 69 -1.14 12.25 10.95
N LEU A 70 -0.27 13.26 11.06
CA LEU A 70 -0.41 14.34 12.04
C LEU A 70 -1.51 15.38 11.70
N GLY A 71 -2.40 15.09 10.74
CA GLY A 71 -3.53 15.96 10.37
C GLY A 71 -3.11 17.34 9.84
N GLY A 72 -1.85 17.44 9.40
CA GLY A 72 -1.17 18.68 9.05
C GLY A 72 -1.40 19.13 7.61
N LEU A 73 -2.02 18.31 6.77
CA LEU A 73 -2.37 18.64 5.38
C LEU A 73 -3.59 19.57 5.39
N GLY A 74 -3.34 20.86 5.53
CA GLY A 74 -4.39 21.87 5.58
C GLY A 74 -4.92 22.22 4.20
N ARG A 75 -6.25 22.22 4.09
CA ARG A 75 -6.97 22.89 3.00
C ARG A 75 -7.04 24.37 3.33
N SER A 76 -6.77 25.23 2.33
CA SER A 76 -6.93 26.69 2.42
C SER A 76 -8.25 27.01 3.10
N GLY A 77 -8.24 27.95 4.04
CA GLY A 77 -9.41 28.43 4.80
C GLY A 77 -10.50 29.09 3.96
N LYS A 78 -10.81 28.55 2.77
CA LYS A 78 -12.11 28.75 2.15
C LYS A 78 -13.13 28.08 3.06
N PRO A 79 -14.17 28.79 3.52
CA PRO A 79 -15.27 28.17 4.22
C PRO A 79 -15.77 27.03 3.35
N GLU A 80 -15.69 25.80 3.86
CA GLU A 80 -16.37 24.72 3.17
C GLU A 80 -17.84 25.09 3.12
N THR A 81 -18.43 24.87 1.95
CA THR A 81 -19.87 24.80 1.73
C THR A 81 -20.52 24.15 2.96
N SER A 82 -21.52 24.82 3.58
CA SER A 82 -22.17 24.39 4.83
C SER A 82 -22.53 22.90 4.81
N LEU A 83 -22.66 22.27 5.98
CA LEU A 83 -23.04 20.85 6.10
C LEU A 83 -24.26 20.48 5.22
N GLU A 84 -25.23 21.39 5.10
CA GLU A 84 -26.38 21.26 4.18
C GLU A 84 -25.99 21.19 2.70
N GLN A 85 -25.02 21.99 2.25
CA GLN A 85 -24.55 21.94 0.86
C GLN A 85 -23.74 20.67 0.55
N ARG A 86 -23.13 20.03 1.56
CA ARG A 86 -22.47 18.72 1.42
C ARG A 86 -23.49 17.59 1.26
N GLU A 87 -24.57 17.60 2.01
CA GLU A 87 -25.66 16.61 1.90
C GLU A 87 -26.34 16.67 0.52
N VAL A 88 -26.59 17.86 0.00
CA VAL A 88 -27.19 18.07 -1.34
C VAL A 88 -26.27 17.60 -2.48
N ARG A 89 -24.95 17.70 -2.33
CA ARG A 89 -23.98 17.18 -3.33
C ARG A 89 -23.80 15.67 -3.21
N ALA A 90 -23.79 15.13 -1.99
CA ALA A 90 -23.68 13.70 -1.73
C ALA A 90 -24.89 12.93 -2.28
N SER A 91 -26.10 13.48 -2.15
CA SER A 91 -27.32 12.89 -2.72
C SER A 91 -27.33 12.90 -4.26
N ARG A 92 -26.69 13.90 -4.89
CA ARG A 92 -26.66 14.04 -6.36
C ARG A 92 -25.68 13.08 -7.05
N PHE A 93 -24.58 12.74 -6.39
CA PHE A 93 -23.49 11.97 -6.98
C PHE A 93 -23.30 10.56 -6.39
N GLY A 94 -23.77 10.33 -5.16
CA GLY A 94 -23.97 9.02 -4.52
C GLY A 94 -22.97 7.91 -4.89
N ASN A 95 -23.48 6.70 -5.12
CA ASN A 95 -22.68 5.53 -5.50
C ASN A 95 -22.17 5.59 -6.96
N ARG A 96 -22.53 6.62 -7.74
CA ARG A 96 -22.17 6.73 -9.16
C ARG A 96 -20.70 7.13 -9.37
N LEU A 97 -20.05 7.78 -8.39
CA LEU A 97 -18.58 7.95 -8.42
C LEU A 97 -17.83 6.63 -8.28
N PHE A 98 -18.45 5.62 -7.67
CA PHE A 98 -17.83 4.32 -7.49
C PHE A 98 -17.78 3.53 -8.79
N ILE A 99 -18.70 3.78 -9.72
CA ILE A 99 -18.78 3.08 -11.01
C ILE A 99 -17.48 3.21 -11.81
N PRO A 100 -16.97 4.41 -12.16
CA PRO A 100 -15.73 4.53 -12.93
C PRO A 100 -14.51 3.98 -12.18
N MET A 101 -14.46 4.13 -10.84
CA MET A 101 -13.35 3.63 -10.02
C MET A 101 -13.34 2.10 -9.95
N LEU A 102 -14.51 1.46 -9.88
CA LEU A 102 -14.67 0.00 -9.81
C LEU A 102 -14.64 -0.67 -11.19
N LEU A 103 -14.99 0.07 -12.25
CA LEU A 103 -14.97 -0.44 -13.62
C LEU A 103 -13.55 -0.81 -14.05
N ILE A 104 -12.54 -0.02 -13.70
CA ILE A 104 -11.13 -0.31 -14.05
C ILE A 104 -10.66 -1.68 -13.52
N PRO A 105 -10.72 -1.97 -12.20
CA PRO A 105 -10.32 -3.27 -11.68
C PRO A 105 -11.23 -4.39 -12.18
N LEU A 106 -12.53 -4.14 -12.36
CA LEU A 106 -13.46 -5.13 -12.90
C LEU A 106 -13.09 -5.54 -14.33
N VAL A 107 -12.88 -4.58 -15.23
CA VAL A 107 -12.47 -4.83 -16.61
C VAL A 107 -11.11 -5.51 -16.65
N THR A 108 -10.20 -5.15 -15.74
CA THR A 108 -8.89 -5.80 -15.64
C THR A 108 -8.98 -7.25 -15.16
N MET A 109 -9.83 -7.55 -14.16
CA MET A 109 -10.08 -8.92 -13.72
C MET A 109 -10.73 -9.74 -14.84
N LEU A 110 -11.79 -9.21 -15.47
CA LEU A 110 -12.46 -9.87 -16.59
C LEU A 110 -11.50 -10.12 -17.75
N GLY A 111 -10.68 -9.14 -18.12
CA GLY A 111 -9.63 -9.30 -19.12
C GLY A 111 -8.65 -10.40 -18.72
N THR A 112 -8.15 -10.39 -17.49
CA THR A 112 -7.21 -11.42 -17.01
C THR A 112 -7.81 -12.82 -17.10
N PHE A 113 -9.08 -13.02 -16.70
CA PHE A 113 -9.74 -14.31 -16.82
C PHE A 113 -10.03 -14.72 -18.27
N ALA A 114 -10.43 -13.78 -19.12
CA ALA A 114 -10.68 -14.03 -20.54
C ALA A 114 -9.39 -14.38 -21.31
N PHE A 115 -8.28 -13.72 -20.99
CA PHE A 115 -6.97 -13.94 -21.62
C PHE A 115 -6.17 -15.11 -21.00
N LYS A 116 -6.50 -15.57 -19.77
CA LYS A 116 -5.87 -16.75 -19.14
C LYS A 116 -6.09 -18.04 -19.95
N SER A 117 -7.09 -18.08 -20.83
CA SER A 117 -7.43 -19.23 -21.67
C SER A 117 -6.92 -19.12 -23.11
N LEU A 118 -6.23 -18.04 -23.50
CA LEU A 118 -5.75 -17.85 -24.87
C LEU A 118 -4.28 -18.31 -24.98
N THR A 119 -4.08 -19.61 -25.16
CA THR A 119 -2.78 -20.19 -25.54
C THR A 119 -2.55 -19.97 -27.05
N TRP A 120 -1.88 -18.89 -27.41
CA TRP A 120 -1.42 -18.72 -28.80
C TRP A 120 -0.07 -19.46 -28.97
N ASN A 121 -0.06 -20.56 -29.75
CA ASN A 121 1.14 -21.35 -30.10
C ASN A 121 1.93 -21.97 -28.92
N GLY A 122 1.26 -22.52 -27.90
CA GLY A 122 1.92 -23.34 -26.87
C GLY A 122 2.86 -22.60 -25.90
N ALA A 123 3.02 -21.28 -26.05
CA ALA A 123 3.70 -20.43 -25.10
C ALA A 123 2.67 -19.63 -24.30
N LEU A 124 2.70 -19.78 -22.97
CA LEU A 124 1.93 -18.96 -22.06
C LEU A 124 2.46 -17.52 -22.17
N LEU A 125 1.69 -16.61 -22.79
CA LEU A 125 2.09 -15.20 -22.98
C LEU A 125 2.24 -14.42 -21.66
N ILE A 126 1.86 -15.02 -20.54
CA ILE A 126 2.08 -14.52 -19.18
C ILE A 126 2.99 -15.53 -18.47
N PRO A 127 4.31 -15.29 -18.38
CA PRO A 127 5.18 -16.10 -17.55
C PRO A 127 4.59 -16.19 -16.14
N ALA A 128 4.48 -17.39 -15.58
CA ALA A 128 4.16 -17.60 -14.18
C ALA A 128 5.28 -16.98 -13.33
N GLY A 129 5.20 -15.67 -13.11
CA GLY A 129 6.31 -14.84 -12.63
C GLY A 129 5.86 -13.75 -11.67
N SER A 130 4.79 -13.98 -10.89
CA SER A 130 4.50 -13.18 -9.72
C SER A 130 4.57 -14.06 -8.48
N SER A 131 5.60 -13.80 -7.69
CA SER A 131 5.96 -14.42 -6.42
C SER A 131 4.87 -14.37 -5.33
N THR A 132 3.65 -13.92 -5.67
CA THR A 132 2.47 -13.81 -4.81
C THR A 132 1.68 -15.12 -4.68
N LEU A 133 1.75 -16.02 -5.67
CA LEU A 133 1.04 -17.31 -5.61
C LEU A 133 1.86 -18.44 -4.98
N ALA A 134 3.19 -18.30 -4.91
CA ALA A 134 4.08 -19.31 -4.35
C ALA A 134 3.78 -19.64 -2.86
N PRO A 135 3.48 -18.67 -1.96
CA PRO A 135 3.15 -18.98 -0.57
C PRO A 135 1.77 -19.62 -0.42
N LEU A 136 0.82 -19.31 -1.31
CA LEU A 136 -0.53 -19.87 -1.28
C LEU A 136 -0.54 -21.33 -1.77
N ALA A 137 0.29 -21.67 -2.75
CA ALA A 137 0.51 -23.05 -3.19
C ALA A 137 1.28 -23.88 -2.14
N ALA A 138 2.28 -23.30 -1.48
CA ALA A 138 3.03 -23.97 -0.40
C ALA A 138 2.16 -24.28 0.84
N GLY A 139 1.07 -23.54 1.06
CA GLY A 139 0.10 -23.83 2.11
C GLY A 139 -0.76 -25.07 1.84
N HIS A 140 -0.90 -25.50 0.59
CA HIS A 140 -1.70 -26.68 0.22
C HIS A 140 -0.92 -28.00 0.31
N ASP A 141 0.40 -27.96 0.07
CA ASP A 141 1.26 -29.17 0.13
C ASP A 141 1.79 -29.50 1.54
N ALA A 142 1.67 -28.59 2.51
CA ALA A 142 2.03 -28.88 3.90
C ALA A 142 1.06 -29.88 4.59
N GLY A 143 -0.06 -30.22 3.94
CA GLY A 143 -1.08 -31.13 4.48
C GLY A 143 -0.91 -32.62 4.14
N ASN A 144 -0.06 -32.99 3.18
CA ASN A 144 -0.02 -34.38 2.65
C ASN A 144 1.37 -35.05 2.68
N GLY A 145 2.35 -34.47 3.38
CA GLY A 145 3.75 -34.94 3.39
C GLY A 145 4.30 -35.46 4.71
N ALA A 146 3.49 -35.61 5.77
CA ALA A 146 3.99 -35.98 7.11
C ALA A 146 3.54 -37.38 7.57
N GLY A 147 3.70 -38.37 6.69
CA GLY A 147 3.72 -39.78 7.08
C GLY A 147 5.12 -40.16 7.59
N GLY A 148 5.37 -40.03 8.90
CA GLY A 148 6.60 -40.56 9.48
C GLY A 148 7.02 -39.97 10.83
N ARG A 149 6.62 -40.66 11.91
CA ARG A 149 7.16 -40.57 13.29
C ARG A 149 6.93 -39.25 14.04
N ARG A 150 5.73 -39.10 14.60
CA ARG A 150 5.49 -38.24 15.77
C ARG A 150 6.26 -38.80 16.97
N LYS A 151 7.27 -38.07 17.47
CA LYS A 151 7.78 -38.28 18.84
C LYS A 151 6.76 -37.69 19.81
N PRO A 152 6.28 -38.44 20.82
CA PRO A 152 5.31 -37.90 21.76
C PRO A 152 5.97 -36.88 22.68
N LEU A 153 5.35 -35.69 22.75
CA LEU A 153 5.63 -34.62 23.70
C LEU A 153 5.41 -35.12 25.12
N VAL A 154 6.48 -35.56 25.78
CA VAL A 154 6.55 -35.69 27.24
C VAL A 154 6.74 -34.30 27.81
N TRP A 155 5.63 -33.64 28.16
CA TRP A 155 5.64 -32.54 29.10
C TRP A 155 4.37 -32.56 29.94
N ARG A 156 4.32 -33.48 30.92
CA ARG A 156 3.31 -33.45 31.97
C ARG A 156 3.84 -34.07 33.26
N ARG A 157 3.81 -33.26 34.33
CA ARG A 157 3.99 -33.58 35.76
C ARG A 157 5.40 -34.00 36.25
N SER A 158 6.16 -33.02 36.74
CA SER A 158 7.14 -33.24 37.82
C SER A 158 7.35 -31.99 38.68
N ARG A 159 6.31 -31.16 38.85
CA ARG A 159 6.32 -29.98 39.74
C ARG A 159 5.25 -30.04 40.83
N LEU A 160 4.90 -31.24 41.32
CA LEU A 160 4.01 -31.44 42.48
C LEU A 160 4.35 -32.73 43.24
N SER A 161 5.61 -32.94 43.60
CA SER A 161 6.03 -33.98 44.55
C SER A 161 7.15 -33.47 45.47
N GLY A 162 6.99 -32.22 45.93
CA GLY A 162 7.85 -31.56 46.91
C GLY A 162 7.09 -31.14 48.17
N LEU A 163 6.05 -31.88 48.54
CA LEU A 163 5.27 -31.68 49.77
C LEU A 163 4.81 -33.06 50.29
N GLY A 164 5.46 -33.57 51.34
CA GLY A 164 4.93 -34.67 52.14
C GLY A 164 5.97 -35.64 52.71
N ALA A 165 6.36 -35.39 53.97
CA ALA A 165 6.86 -36.34 54.99
C ALA A 165 8.23 -37.02 54.75
N GLY A 166 9.20 -37.04 55.67
CA GLY A 166 9.19 -36.81 57.11
C GLY A 166 8.96 -38.10 57.90
N GLY A 167 10.02 -38.65 58.50
CA GLY A 167 9.95 -39.59 59.63
C GLY A 167 10.52 -40.98 59.37
N GLY A 168 11.56 -41.35 60.14
CA GLY A 168 12.08 -42.72 60.28
C GLY A 168 13.59 -42.79 60.22
#